data_AF-A0A972YZR7-F1
#
_entry.id   AF-A0A972YZR7-F1
#
_cell.length_a   1.000
_cell.length_b   1.000
_cell.length_c   1.000
_cell.angle_alpha   90.00
_cell.angle_beta   90.00
_cell.angle_gamma   90.00
#
_symmetry.space_group_name_H-M   'P 1'
#
loop_
_entity.id
_entity.type
_entity.pdbx_description
1 polymer ?
#
loop_
_entity_poly.entity_id
_entity_poly.type
_entity_poly.pdbx_seq_one_letter_code
_entity_poly.pdbx_strand_id
1 'polypeptide(L)'
;MALITENNTQYYVGEQLFVVDPAALSGPFTTTFNTDLIYYTNDTTALNFPLNNFDMFISVDGGITFTPYTPQANPLYALPTGNVVGNTITLANPLAAANVFMVKLREGAIWENYGGYSYISLEDVINNFMFAYVGYQKLIQNVGRNEVIFHAKRGLQEFSYDTLKSVKSQELTIPPSGQIPLPPDYVNYVGLSYVDGLGVKHPIYPADNLTSSPYQRPLQDSAGIPISDANMNMIEGTSITDARWRAANTRLITGNWWINFAYNTDFWFDGYPYLWLTQLGQRYGLEPQTSQMNGWFNLDEREGKIAFSSNLIDGRIIILDYISDGLAYDQDIKIPKLAEDAIYAWIIHAIMASRMGQPEYVVARLKKERSAKLRNAKIRLSNIKLNEIVQVMRNKSKWIKH
;
A
#
# COMPACT_ATOMS: atom_id res chain seq x y z
N MET A 1 -22.07 -1.54 13.15
CA MET A 1 -22.13 -0.50 12.09
C MET A 1 -21.29 0.69 12.55
N ALA A 2 -20.19 1.00 11.86
CA ALA A 2 -19.41 2.21 12.16
C ALA A 2 -20.19 3.45 11.70
N LEU A 3 -20.70 4.22 12.68
CA LEU A 3 -21.35 5.52 12.47
C LEU A 3 -20.30 6.59 12.13
N ILE A 4 -20.71 7.61 11.38
CA ILE A 4 -19.89 8.81 11.20
C ILE A 4 -19.85 9.54 12.55
N THR A 5 -18.65 9.68 13.10
CA THR A 5 -18.40 10.31 14.40
C THR A 5 -17.98 11.78 14.28
N GLU A 6 -17.66 12.24 13.07
CA GLU A 6 -17.16 13.58 12.78
C GLU A 6 -18.16 14.45 12.02
N ASN A 7 -18.09 15.76 12.25
CA ASN A 7 -18.73 16.76 11.42
C ASN A 7 -17.82 17.20 10.25
N ASN A 8 -18.35 18.00 9.34
CA ASN A 8 -17.62 18.46 8.15
C ASN A 8 -16.36 19.27 8.48
N THR A 9 -16.37 20.07 9.55
CA THR A 9 -15.22 20.89 9.95
C THR A 9 -14.08 20.01 10.46
N GLN A 10 -14.40 19.03 11.31
CA GLN A 10 -13.43 18.04 11.80
C GLN A 10 -12.84 17.24 10.66
N TYR A 11 -13.68 16.81 9.70
CA TYR A 11 -13.23 16.03 8.57
C TYR A 11 -12.35 16.86 7.61
N TYR A 12 -12.89 17.94 7.02
CA TYR A 12 -12.22 18.69 5.94
C TYR A 12 -11.13 19.66 6.41
N VAL A 13 -11.26 20.20 7.62
CA VAL A 13 -10.34 21.22 8.14
C VAL A 13 -9.43 20.64 9.22
N GLY A 14 -9.82 19.52 9.85
CA GLY A 14 -9.07 18.93 10.94
C GLY A 14 -9.20 19.70 12.25
N GLU A 15 -10.29 20.45 12.44
CA GLU A 15 -10.47 21.33 13.59
C GLU A 15 -11.62 20.86 14.48
N GLN A 16 -11.38 20.82 15.80
CA GLN A 16 -12.40 20.59 16.80
C GLN A 16 -12.30 21.62 17.92
N LEU A 17 -13.45 22.23 18.24
CA LEU A 17 -13.57 23.24 19.28
C LEU A 17 -14.24 22.64 20.51
N PHE A 18 -13.76 23.05 21.68
CA PHE A 18 -14.29 22.70 22.99
C PHE A 18 -14.53 23.96 23.78
N VAL A 19 -15.75 24.14 24.27
CA VAL A 19 -16.03 25.18 25.27
C VAL A 19 -15.65 24.62 26.63
N VAL A 20 -14.78 25.33 27.37
CA VAL A 20 -14.30 24.87 28.67
C VAL A 20 -15.46 24.85 29.68
N ASP A 21 -15.77 23.66 30.19
CA ASP A 21 -16.82 23.41 31.18
C ASP A 21 -16.40 23.96 32.55
N PRO A 22 -17.22 24.80 33.23
CA PRO A 22 -16.94 25.26 34.59
C PRO A 22 -16.71 24.13 35.60
N ALA A 23 -17.24 22.93 35.38
CA ALA A 23 -17.03 21.76 36.24
C ALA A 23 -15.73 20.99 35.92
N ALA A 24 -15.11 21.23 34.76
CA ALA A 24 -13.97 20.47 34.26
C ALA A 24 -12.97 21.37 33.50
N LEU A 25 -12.41 22.36 34.21
CA LEU A 25 -11.55 23.41 33.66
C LEU A 25 -10.25 22.93 32.98
N SER A 26 -9.81 21.71 33.29
CA SER A 26 -8.62 21.07 32.70
C SER A 26 -8.95 19.97 31.68
N GLY A 27 -10.22 19.76 31.33
CA GLY A 27 -10.67 18.64 30.51
C GLY A 27 -11.22 17.47 31.35
N PRO A 28 -11.49 16.32 30.71
CA PRO A 28 -10.92 15.85 29.44
C PRO A 28 -11.51 16.51 28.18
N PHE A 29 -10.63 16.86 27.23
CA PHE A 29 -11.01 17.27 25.88
C PHE A 29 -10.77 16.09 24.93
N THR A 30 -11.81 15.31 24.67
CA THR A 30 -11.74 14.13 23.79
C THR A 30 -12.14 14.51 22.36
N THR A 31 -11.20 14.41 21.43
CA THR A 31 -11.45 14.63 20.00
C THR A 31 -12.12 13.40 19.37
N THR A 32 -12.87 13.62 18.29
CA THR A 32 -13.56 12.57 17.54
C THR A 32 -12.87 12.27 16.21
N PHE A 33 -11.60 12.65 16.05
CA PHE A 33 -10.84 12.43 14.83
C PHE A 33 -10.67 10.94 14.53
N ASN A 34 -10.62 10.56 13.24
CA ASN A 34 -10.34 9.18 12.82
C ASN A 34 -8.83 8.84 12.81
N THR A 35 -7.98 9.81 13.11
CA THR A 35 -6.54 9.64 13.32
C THR A 35 -6.20 9.90 14.78
N ASP A 36 -5.23 9.16 15.31
CA ASP A 36 -4.78 9.31 16.68
C ASP A 36 -3.91 10.56 16.84
N LEU A 37 -4.06 11.26 17.98
CA LEU A 37 -3.21 12.39 18.31
C LEU A 37 -1.80 11.93 18.72
N ILE A 38 -0.79 12.36 17.98
CA ILE A 38 0.63 12.13 18.25
C ILE A 38 1.22 13.40 18.87
N TYR A 39 1.60 13.30 20.14
CA TYR A 39 2.11 14.41 20.93
C TYR A 39 3.48 14.11 21.54
N TYR A 40 4.42 15.03 21.34
CA TYR A 40 5.74 15.01 22.00
C TYR A 40 5.89 16.19 22.96
N THR A 41 5.67 17.41 22.49
CA THR A 41 5.84 18.65 23.26
C THR A 41 5.09 19.81 22.61
N ASN A 42 4.60 20.80 23.36
CA ASN A 42 4.03 22.02 22.80
C ASN A 42 4.98 23.23 22.87
N ASP A 43 6.23 23.00 23.27
CA ASP A 43 7.30 23.99 23.21
C ASP A 43 7.81 24.13 21.77
N THR A 44 7.56 25.28 21.14
CA THR A 44 7.92 25.53 19.73
C THR A 44 9.43 25.57 19.47
N THR A 45 10.25 25.67 20.52
CA THR A 45 11.71 25.71 20.41
C THR A 45 12.37 24.33 20.54
N ALA A 46 11.61 23.32 20.96
CA ALA A 46 12.10 21.97 21.13
C ALA A 46 12.23 21.22 19.79
N LEU A 47 13.30 20.43 19.65
CA LEU A 47 13.59 19.63 18.44
C LEU A 47 12.44 18.69 18.04
N ASN A 48 11.67 18.19 19.02
CA ASN A 48 10.60 17.23 18.79
C ASN A 48 9.25 17.89 18.44
N PHE A 49 9.11 19.22 18.54
CA PHE A 49 7.85 19.91 18.23
C PHE A 49 7.35 19.70 16.78
N PRO A 50 8.22 19.65 15.76
CA PRO A 50 7.80 19.32 14.40
C PRO A 50 7.25 17.90 14.24
N LEU A 51 7.54 16.98 15.18
CA LEU A 51 7.09 15.59 15.14
C LEU A 51 5.64 15.41 15.62
N ASN A 52 5.03 16.42 16.24
CA ASN A 52 3.61 16.39 16.54
C ASN A 52 2.78 16.38 15.27
N ASN A 53 1.60 15.75 15.32
CA ASN A 53 0.67 15.71 14.20
C ASN A 53 -0.51 16.71 14.35
N PHE A 54 -0.56 17.49 15.44
CA PHE A 54 -1.56 18.52 15.70
C PHE A 54 -0.97 19.71 16.44
N ASP A 55 -1.70 20.83 16.39
CA ASP A 55 -1.46 22.06 17.13
C ASP A 55 -2.68 22.41 17.99
N MET A 56 -2.43 23.11 19.09
CA MET A 56 -3.46 23.50 20.06
C MET A 56 -3.56 25.01 20.11
N PHE A 57 -4.78 25.51 20.26
CA PHE A 57 -5.07 26.93 20.36
C PHE A 57 -6.09 27.20 21.46
N ILE A 58 -6.05 28.41 21.97
CA ILE A 58 -7.03 28.92 22.93
C ILE A 58 -7.54 30.29 22.50
N SER A 59 -8.84 30.48 22.70
CA SER A 59 -9.52 31.75 22.58
C SER A 59 -10.14 32.12 23.94
N VAL A 60 -9.89 33.36 24.36
CA VAL A 60 -10.46 33.96 25.58
C VAL A 60 -11.64 34.89 25.28
N ASP A 61 -11.90 35.14 24.00
CA ASP A 61 -12.93 36.06 23.49
C ASP A 61 -14.13 35.31 22.88
N GLY A 62 -14.37 34.06 23.30
CA GLY A 62 -15.52 33.27 22.87
C GLY A 62 -15.42 32.71 21.45
N GLY A 63 -14.20 32.51 20.94
CA GLY A 63 -13.92 31.88 19.64
C GLY A 63 -13.66 32.86 18.48
N ILE A 64 -13.36 34.14 18.76
CA ILE A 64 -13.08 35.14 17.72
C ILE A 64 -11.59 35.13 17.35
N THR A 65 -10.70 35.15 18.35
CA THR A 65 -9.26 35.16 18.15
C THR A 65 -8.61 33.95 18.81
N PHE A 66 -7.84 33.19 18.04
CA PHE A 66 -7.13 32.01 18.52
C PHE A 66 -5.64 32.28 18.67
N THR A 67 -5.13 32.06 19.88
CA THR A 67 -3.69 32.13 20.20
C THR A 67 -3.13 30.72 20.39
N PRO A 68 -1.88 30.43 19.95
CA PRO A 68 -1.26 29.12 20.17
C PRO A 68 -1.17 28.76 21.65
N TYR A 69 -1.54 27.53 22.00
CA TYR A 69 -1.39 26.99 23.36
C TYR A 69 0.03 26.44 23.54
N THR A 70 0.98 27.35 23.76
CA THR A 70 2.42 27.04 23.88
C THR A 70 3.03 27.80 25.07
N PRO A 71 4.09 27.27 25.72
CA PRO A 71 4.76 27.95 26.82
C PRO A 71 5.39 29.29 26.39
N GLN A 72 5.66 29.49 25.10
CA GLN A 72 6.12 30.76 24.52
C GLN A 72 5.02 31.83 24.52
N ALA A 73 3.77 31.45 24.27
CA ALA A 73 2.64 32.36 24.30
C ALA A 73 2.22 32.70 25.75
N ASN A 74 2.26 31.70 26.63
CA ASN A 74 2.05 31.88 28.07
C ASN A 74 2.76 30.74 28.82
N PRO A 75 3.64 31.03 29.80
CA PRO A 75 4.34 29.99 30.56
C PRO A 75 3.43 28.96 31.24
N LEU A 76 2.17 29.32 31.53
CA LEU A 76 1.17 28.42 32.11
C LEU A 76 0.63 27.38 31.10
N TYR A 77 0.91 27.53 29.81
CA TYR A 77 0.46 26.60 28.78
C TYR A 77 1.43 25.45 28.56
N ALA A 78 2.43 25.24 29.41
CA ALA A 78 3.27 24.04 29.33
C ALA A 78 2.43 22.76 29.52
N LEU A 79 2.54 21.82 28.58
CA LEU A 79 1.81 20.55 28.62
C LEU A 79 2.80 19.37 28.63
N PRO A 80 2.82 18.52 29.68
CA PRO A 80 3.64 17.31 29.70
C PRO A 80 3.16 16.26 28.71
N THR A 81 4.05 15.39 28.22
CA THR A 81 3.71 14.36 27.23
C THR A 81 2.61 13.40 27.69
N GLY A 82 2.56 13.03 28.97
CA GLY A 82 1.57 12.10 29.52
C GLY A 82 0.14 12.64 29.62
N ASN A 83 -0.07 13.90 29.30
CA ASN A 83 -1.37 14.56 29.35
C ASN A 83 -2.20 14.38 28.08
N VAL A 84 -1.62 13.82 27.02
CA VAL A 84 -2.30 13.41 25.79
C VAL A 84 -2.27 11.89 25.74
N VAL A 85 -3.43 11.27 25.85
CA VAL A 85 -3.59 9.81 25.83
C VAL A 85 -4.64 9.45 24.80
N GLY A 86 -4.21 8.81 23.71
CA GLY A 86 -5.03 8.64 22.52
C GLY A 86 -5.57 9.99 22.05
N ASN A 87 -6.88 10.07 21.83
CA ASN A 87 -7.56 11.29 21.40
C ASN A 87 -8.04 12.20 22.53
N THR A 88 -7.57 11.99 23.76
CA THR A 88 -7.97 12.81 24.91
C THR A 88 -6.82 13.65 25.43
N ILE A 89 -7.08 14.96 25.55
CA ILE A 89 -6.14 15.94 26.11
C ILE A 89 -6.63 16.37 27.50
N THR A 90 -5.72 16.36 28.47
CA THR A 90 -5.94 16.86 29.83
C THR A 90 -4.94 17.97 30.14
N LEU A 91 -5.39 19.20 30.34
CA LEU A 91 -4.47 20.33 30.51
C LEU A 91 -3.80 20.29 31.88
N ALA A 92 -2.50 20.61 31.93
CA ALA A 92 -1.74 20.64 33.17
C ALA A 92 -2.18 21.76 34.12
N ASN A 93 -2.64 22.88 33.57
CA ASN A 93 -3.19 24.01 34.32
C ASN A 93 -4.64 24.27 33.87
N PRO A 94 -5.55 24.59 34.78
CA PRO A 94 -6.95 24.84 34.45
C PRO A 94 -7.11 26.12 33.62
N LEU A 95 -8.01 26.07 32.64
CA LEU A 95 -8.43 27.24 31.88
C LEU A 95 -9.61 27.94 32.55
N ALA A 96 -9.87 29.21 32.21
CA ALA A 96 -11.09 29.87 32.65
C ALA A 96 -12.31 29.26 31.95
N ALA A 97 -13.43 29.16 32.66
CA ALA A 97 -14.70 28.74 32.09
C ALA A 97 -15.10 29.64 30.91
N ALA A 98 -15.80 29.08 29.93
CA ALA A 98 -16.22 29.74 28.68
C ALA A 98 -15.08 30.13 27.69
N ASN A 99 -13.81 29.93 28.05
CA ASN A 99 -12.76 29.93 27.03
C ASN A 99 -13.03 28.81 26.01
N VAL A 100 -12.56 29.00 24.78
CA VAL A 100 -12.66 28.01 23.72
C VAL A 100 -11.29 27.41 23.47
N PHE A 101 -11.16 26.10 23.68
CA PHE A 101 -9.98 25.33 23.36
C PHE A 101 -10.16 24.69 21.99
N MET A 102 -9.18 24.82 21.11
CA MET A 102 -9.23 24.28 19.76
C MET A 102 -8.06 23.34 19.53
N VAL A 103 -8.37 22.17 18.99
CA VAL A 103 -7.38 21.21 18.49
C VAL A 103 -7.44 21.23 16.98
N LYS A 104 -6.30 21.43 16.34
CA LYS A 104 -6.16 21.49 14.88
C LYS A 104 -5.11 20.50 14.41
N LEU A 105 -5.49 19.59 13.53
CA LEU A 105 -4.57 18.65 12.89
C LEU A 105 -3.62 19.40 11.93
N ARG A 106 -2.39 18.90 11.78
CA ARG A 106 -1.45 19.33 10.73
C ARG A 106 -1.79 18.64 9.41
N GLU A 107 -1.29 19.18 8.30
CA GLU A 107 -1.64 18.71 6.94
C GLU A 107 -1.52 17.20 6.74
N GLY A 108 -0.44 16.57 7.23
CA GLY A 108 -0.28 15.12 7.15
C GLY A 108 -1.38 14.34 7.89
N ALA A 109 -1.73 14.76 9.11
CA ALA A 109 -2.79 14.13 9.89
C ALA A 109 -4.19 14.41 9.33
N ILE A 110 -4.40 15.58 8.69
CA ILE A 110 -5.65 15.86 7.97
C ILE A 110 -5.85 14.83 6.85
N TRP A 111 -4.80 14.50 6.10
CA TRP A 111 -4.88 13.50 5.04
C TRP A 111 -5.16 12.09 5.57
N GLU A 112 -4.59 11.74 6.72
CA GLU A 112 -4.89 10.47 7.41
C GLU A 112 -6.33 10.41 7.92
N ASN A 113 -6.92 11.54 8.28
CA ASN A 113 -8.32 11.62 8.73
C ASN A 113 -9.31 11.30 7.60
N TYR A 114 -8.91 11.51 6.34
CA TYR A 114 -9.76 11.28 5.18
C TYR A 114 -10.03 9.80 4.90
N GLY A 115 -11.23 9.51 4.42
CA GLY A 115 -11.58 8.20 3.87
C GLY A 115 -11.85 7.09 4.90
N GLY A 116 -11.60 7.31 6.20
CA GLY A 116 -11.85 6.35 7.28
C GLY A 116 -13.28 5.79 7.29
N TYR A 117 -14.26 6.64 6.97
CA TYR A 117 -15.69 6.28 6.89
C TYR A 117 -16.01 5.13 5.91
N SER A 118 -15.16 4.86 4.92
CA SER A 118 -15.38 3.81 3.93
C SER A 118 -14.96 2.42 4.44
N TYR A 119 -14.27 2.38 5.58
CA TYR A 119 -13.75 1.19 6.21
C TYR A 119 -14.42 0.91 7.57
N ILE A 120 -14.24 -0.30 8.06
CA ILE A 120 -14.58 -0.76 9.41
C ILE A 120 -13.38 -1.50 9.98
N SER A 121 -13.09 -1.32 11.27
CA SER A 121 -11.98 -2.02 11.93
C SER A 121 -12.27 -3.52 12.04
N LEU A 122 -11.24 -4.35 12.01
CA LEU A 122 -11.39 -5.80 12.25
C LEU A 122 -12.03 -6.07 13.62
N GLU A 123 -11.68 -5.28 14.64
CA GLU A 123 -12.27 -5.39 15.97
C GLU A 123 -13.79 -5.15 15.95
N ASP A 124 -14.25 -4.10 15.28
CA ASP A 124 -15.68 -3.83 15.13
C ASP A 124 -16.40 -4.94 14.37
N VAL A 125 -15.77 -5.50 13.34
CA VAL A 125 -16.31 -6.67 12.61
C VAL A 125 -16.46 -7.85 13.56
N ILE A 126 -15.46 -8.15 14.38
CA ILE A 126 -15.53 -9.25 15.36
C ILE A 126 -16.62 -8.97 16.41
N ASN A 127 -16.71 -7.74 16.94
CA ASN A 127 -17.72 -7.36 17.92
C ASN A 127 -19.13 -7.47 17.36
N ASN A 128 -19.36 -6.93 16.16
CA ASN A 128 -20.63 -7.03 15.45
C ASN A 128 -20.96 -8.49 15.12
N PHE A 129 -19.97 -9.31 14.75
CA PHE A 129 -20.15 -10.73 14.48
C PHE A 129 -20.61 -11.49 15.73
N MET A 130 -19.91 -11.30 16.85
CA MET A 130 -20.27 -11.92 18.13
C MET A 130 -21.68 -11.51 18.56
N PHE A 131 -22.04 -10.23 18.38
CA PHE A 131 -23.37 -9.74 18.72
C PHE A 131 -24.47 -10.28 17.80
N ALA A 132 -24.24 -10.33 16.49
CA ALA A 132 -25.27 -10.66 15.50
C ALA A 132 -25.43 -12.17 15.28
N TYR A 133 -24.34 -12.94 15.20
CA TYR A 133 -24.37 -14.34 14.75
C TYR A 133 -24.13 -15.37 15.85
N VAL A 134 -23.64 -14.96 17.02
CA VAL A 134 -23.38 -15.85 18.15
C VAL A 134 -24.42 -15.64 19.26
N GLY A 135 -24.90 -16.72 19.84
CA GLY A 135 -25.80 -16.70 21.00
C GLY A 135 -26.99 -17.65 20.89
N TYR A 136 -27.84 -17.58 21.92
CA TYR A 136 -29.04 -18.42 22.03
C TYR A 136 -29.96 -18.22 20.82
N GLN A 137 -30.55 -19.32 20.33
CA GLN A 137 -31.43 -19.35 19.14
C GLN A 137 -30.77 -18.95 17.79
N LYS A 138 -29.43 -18.89 17.72
CA LYS A 138 -28.71 -18.66 16.46
C LYS A 138 -28.06 -19.93 15.93
N LEU A 139 -27.56 -19.89 14.69
CA LEU A 139 -26.86 -21.04 14.10
C LEU A 139 -25.60 -21.40 14.91
N ILE A 140 -24.89 -20.39 15.41
CA ILE A 140 -23.71 -20.55 16.26
C ILE A 140 -24.11 -20.25 17.71
N GLN A 141 -24.35 -21.30 18.50
CA GLN A 141 -24.80 -21.15 19.89
C GLN A 141 -23.70 -20.56 20.80
N ASN A 142 -22.47 -21.05 20.67
CA ASN A 142 -21.30 -20.61 21.43
C ASN A 142 -20.05 -20.72 20.54
N VAL A 143 -19.12 -19.77 20.65
CA VAL A 143 -17.77 -19.82 20.05
C VAL A 143 -16.84 -18.89 20.84
N GLY A 144 -15.57 -19.26 20.99
CA GLY A 144 -14.59 -18.42 21.66
C GLY A 144 -14.20 -17.20 20.81
N ARG A 145 -14.01 -16.03 21.43
CA ARG A 145 -13.59 -14.81 20.73
C ARG A 145 -12.28 -15.01 19.94
N ASN A 146 -11.32 -15.76 20.51
CA ASN A 146 -10.03 -16.05 19.87
C ASN A 146 -10.19 -16.86 18.58
N GLU A 147 -11.15 -17.78 18.53
CA GLU A 147 -11.45 -18.59 17.34
C GLU A 147 -12.04 -17.71 16.23
N VAL A 148 -12.94 -16.78 16.59
CA VAL A 148 -13.49 -15.79 15.66
C VAL A 148 -12.39 -14.88 15.13
N ILE A 149 -11.50 -14.37 15.99
CA ILE A 149 -10.35 -13.54 15.58
C ILE A 149 -9.49 -14.29 14.56
N PHE A 150 -9.15 -15.55 14.84
CA PHE A 150 -8.34 -16.36 13.94
C PHE A 150 -8.98 -16.51 12.55
N HIS A 151 -10.26 -16.89 12.49
CA HIS A 151 -10.96 -17.05 11.21
C HIS A 151 -11.21 -15.72 10.49
N ALA A 152 -11.39 -14.62 11.23
CA ALA A 152 -11.50 -13.28 10.67
C ALA A 152 -10.17 -12.81 10.05
N LYS A 153 -9.03 -13.00 10.74
CA LYS A 153 -7.69 -12.72 10.19
C LYS A 153 -7.41 -13.56 8.94
N ARG A 154 -7.68 -14.87 8.99
CA ARG A 154 -7.57 -15.76 7.81
C ARG A 154 -8.47 -15.33 6.67
N GLY A 155 -9.69 -14.91 6.97
CA GLY A 155 -10.62 -14.39 5.98
C GLY A 155 -10.09 -13.15 5.31
N LEU A 156 -9.57 -12.23 6.08
CA LEU A 156 -9.01 -11.03 5.52
C LEU A 156 -7.84 -11.32 4.58
N GLN A 157 -6.93 -12.23 4.95
CA GLN A 157 -5.83 -12.65 4.07
C GLN A 157 -6.35 -13.23 2.75
N GLU A 158 -7.31 -14.14 2.81
CA GLU A 158 -7.91 -14.72 1.59
C GLU A 158 -8.60 -13.65 0.74
N PHE A 159 -9.28 -12.69 1.38
CA PHE A 159 -9.91 -11.57 0.70
C PHE A 159 -8.90 -10.58 0.12
N SER A 160 -7.74 -10.38 0.77
CA SER A 160 -6.67 -9.49 0.30
C SER A 160 -6.00 -10.04 -0.95
N TYR A 161 -5.89 -11.37 -1.07
CA TYR A 161 -5.39 -12.03 -2.28
C TYR A 161 -6.36 -11.91 -3.47
N ASP A 162 -7.67 -12.15 -3.25
CA ASP A 162 -8.61 -12.38 -4.35
C ASP A 162 -9.56 -11.22 -4.69
N THR A 163 -9.82 -10.30 -3.75
CA THR A 163 -11.00 -9.39 -3.85
C THR A 163 -10.76 -7.94 -3.44
N LEU A 164 -9.91 -7.67 -2.46
CA LEU A 164 -9.64 -6.30 -2.00
C LEU A 164 -8.69 -5.62 -2.98
N LYS A 165 -8.81 -4.30 -3.10
CA LYS A 165 -7.74 -3.44 -3.65
C LYS A 165 -6.53 -3.43 -2.70
N SER A 166 -6.03 -4.60 -2.29
CA SER A 166 -4.77 -4.73 -1.56
C SER A 166 -3.57 -4.53 -2.48
N VAL A 167 -3.80 -3.91 -3.65
CA VAL A 167 -2.75 -3.39 -4.51
C VAL A 167 -2.24 -2.12 -3.83
N LYS A 168 -1.21 -2.28 -3.01
CA LYS A 168 -0.45 -1.15 -2.49
C LYS A 168 0.46 -0.65 -3.61
N SER A 169 0.65 0.65 -3.65
CA SER A 169 1.54 1.34 -4.58
C SER A 169 2.64 2.00 -3.78
N GLN A 170 3.89 1.76 -4.15
CA GLN A 170 5.03 2.47 -3.58
C GLN A 170 5.82 3.15 -4.69
N GLU A 171 6.10 4.44 -4.50
CA GLU A 171 7.06 5.17 -5.32
C GLU A 171 8.48 4.92 -4.80
N LEU A 172 9.36 4.46 -5.67
CA LEU A 172 10.74 4.12 -5.33
C LEU A 172 11.67 4.64 -6.42
N THR A 173 12.86 5.08 -6.03
CA THR A 173 13.91 5.46 -6.98
C THR A 173 14.87 4.30 -7.15
N ILE A 174 15.16 3.92 -8.40
CA ILE A 174 16.13 2.87 -8.67
C ILE A 174 17.53 3.36 -8.31
N PRO A 175 18.23 2.72 -7.35
CA PRO A 175 19.60 3.08 -7.02
C PRO A 175 20.56 2.64 -8.13
N PRO A 176 21.80 3.17 -8.15
CA PRO A 176 22.84 2.74 -9.09
C PRO A 176 23.18 1.25 -9.04
N SER A 177 22.83 0.56 -7.94
CA SER A 177 22.96 -0.91 -7.84
C SER A 177 21.96 -1.66 -8.72
N GLY A 178 20.93 -0.99 -9.24
CA GLY A 178 19.87 -1.58 -10.07
C GLY A 178 19.02 -2.61 -9.32
N GLN A 179 18.98 -2.55 -7.99
CA GLN A 179 18.21 -3.47 -7.15
C GLN A 179 17.52 -2.72 -6.01
N ILE A 180 16.28 -3.11 -5.70
CA ILE A 180 15.47 -2.52 -4.63
C ILE A 180 14.93 -3.66 -3.74
N PRO A 181 15.01 -3.55 -2.40
CA PRO A 181 14.37 -4.50 -1.50
C PRO A 181 12.85 -4.42 -1.58
N LEU A 182 12.19 -5.58 -1.56
CA LEU A 182 10.74 -5.68 -1.53
C LEU A 182 10.17 -5.15 -0.21
N PRO A 183 8.94 -4.61 -0.22
CA PRO A 183 8.22 -4.24 1.00
C PRO A 183 8.06 -5.43 1.96
N PRO A 184 8.02 -5.19 3.29
CA PRO A 184 7.96 -6.27 4.29
C PRO A 184 6.66 -7.09 4.24
N ASP A 185 5.58 -6.56 3.67
CA ASP A 185 4.27 -7.17 3.55
C ASP A 185 3.96 -7.66 2.12
N TYR A 186 4.99 -7.71 1.26
CA TYR A 186 4.87 -8.14 -0.14
C TYR A 186 4.49 -9.62 -0.25
N VAL A 187 3.47 -9.92 -1.05
CA VAL A 187 3.07 -11.30 -1.39
C VAL A 187 3.25 -11.58 -2.87
N ASN A 188 2.84 -10.66 -3.75
CA ASN A 188 2.98 -10.80 -5.18
C ASN A 188 2.96 -9.43 -5.88
N TYR A 189 3.50 -9.32 -7.08
CA TYR A 189 3.42 -8.08 -7.87
C TYR A 189 2.12 -8.04 -8.68
N VAL A 190 1.63 -6.83 -8.94
CA VAL A 190 0.51 -6.55 -9.85
C VAL A 190 1.02 -5.88 -11.11
N GLY A 191 1.95 -4.94 -10.93
CA GLY A 191 2.52 -4.19 -12.01
C GLY A 191 3.72 -3.38 -11.55
N LEU A 192 4.57 -3.08 -12.49
CA LEU A 192 5.72 -2.23 -12.28
C LEU A 192 5.75 -1.22 -13.43
N SER A 193 5.95 0.05 -13.12
CA SER A 193 6.04 1.09 -14.15
C SER A 193 7.08 2.11 -13.75
N TYR A 194 7.82 2.68 -14.70
CA TYR A 194 8.57 3.91 -14.43
C TYR A 194 7.71 5.12 -14.77
N VAL A 195 8.04 6.24 -14.14
CA VAL A 195 7.39 7.53 -14.38
C VAL A 195 8.36 8.42 -15.17
N ASP A 196 7.88 9.00 -16.27
CA ASP A 196 8.68 9.95 -17.06
C ASP A 196 8.61 11.38 -16.52
N GLY A 197 9.33 12.32 -17.16
CA GLY A 197 9.35 13.74 -16.74
C GLY A 197 8.01 14.47 -16.88
N LEU A 198 7.01 13.87 -17.56
CA LEU A 198 5.64 14.37 -17.64
C LEU A 198 4.71 13.74 -16.59
N GLY A 199 5.21 12.80 -15.78
CA GLY A 199 4.40 12.05 -14.82
C GLY A 199 3.64 10.86 -15.45
N VAL A 200 3.96 10.48 -16.70
CA VAL A 200 3.27 9.38 -17.37
C VAL A 200 3.88 8.05 -16.94
N LYS A 201 2.99 7.10 -16.59
CA LYS A 201 3.39 5.72 -16.25
C LYS A 201 3.68 4.91 -17.52
N HIS A 202 4.85 4.30 -17.55
CA HIS A 202 5.28 3.39 -18.61
C HIS A 202 5.52 2.00 -18.03
N PRO A 203 4.78 0.96 -18.48
CA PRO A 203 4.89 -0.39 -17.94
C PRO A 203 6.29 -0.97 -18.15
N ILE A 204 6.88 -1.53 -17.09
CA ILE A 204 8.11 -2.31 -17.12
C ILE A 204 7.70 -3.78 -17.15
N TYR A 205 8.34 -4.56 -18.01
CA TYR A 205 7.94 -5.95 -18.25
C TYR A 205 8.74 -6.94 -17.39
N PRO A 206 8.16 -8.07 -16.98
CA PRO A 206 8.94 -9.11 -16.33
C PRO A 206 9.95 -9.70 -17.33
N ALA A 207 11.13 -10.09 -16.82
CA ALA A 207 12.21 -10.64 -17.62
C ALA A 207 12.11 -12.16 -17.83
N ASP A 208 10.95 -12.78 -17.57
CA ASP A 208 10.70 -14.22 -17.40
C ASP A 208 11.47 -15.15 -18.37
N ASN A 209 11.66 -14.73 -19.63
CA ASN A 209 12.37 -15.52 -20.66
C ASN A 209 13.74 -14.94 -21.09
N LEU A 210 14.13 -13.77 -20.57
CA LEU A 210 15.39 -13.08 -20.91
C LEU A 210 16.50 -13.32 -19.90
N THR A 211 16.14 -13.36 -18.61
CA THR A 211 17.08 -13.59 -17.52
C THR A 211 16.35 -14.16 -16.31
N SER A 212 17.09 -14.76 -15.40
CA SER A 212 16.58 -15.21 -14.09
C SER A 212 17.66 -14.99 -13.03
N SER A 213 17.23 -14.87 -11.77
CA SER A 213 18.14 -14.75 -10.64
C SER A 213 18.24 -16.13 -10.01
N PRO A 214 19.37 -16.84 -10.17
CA PRO A 214 19.48 -18.22 -9.72
C PRO A 214 19.40 -18.30 -8.20
N TYR A 215 18.66 -19.27 -7.68
CA TYR A 215 18.50 -19.46 -6.23
C TYR A 215 19.81 -19.89 -5.56
N GLN A 216 20.50 -20.86 -6.15
CA GLN A 216 21.81 -21.36 -5.70
C GLN A 216 22.90 -21.00 -6.71
N ARG A 217 24.11 -20.73 -6.21
CA ARG A 217 25.28 -20.37 -7.02
C ARG A 217 26.53 -21.10 -6.60
N PRO A 218 26.56 -22.43 -6.71
CA PRO A 218 27.74 -23.19 -6.32
C PRO A 218 28.96 -22.72 -7.12
N LEU A 219 30.03 -22.39 -6.43
CA LEU A 219 31.33 -22.25 -7.06
C LEU A 219 31.75 -23.62 -7.61
N GLN A 220 32.36 -23.62 -8.80
CA GLN A 220 32.80 -24.85 -9.47
C GLN A 220 34.33 -24.85 -9.58
N ASP A 221 34.90 -26.04 -9.53
CA ASP A 221 36.31 -26.25 -9.84
C ASP A 221 36.58 -26.23 -11.36
N SER A 222 37.83 -26.44 -11.76
CA SER A 222 38.21 -26.49 -13.18
C SER A 222 37.59 -27.65 -13.97
N ALA A 223 37.05 -28.67 -13.29
CA ALA A 223 36.32 -29.77 -13.89
C ALA A 223 34.80 -29.52 -13.96
N GLY A 224 34.33 -28.37 -13.45
CA GLY A 224 32.91 -28.00 -13.43
C GLY A 224 32.12 -28.61 -12.26
N ILE A 225 32.81 -29.17 -11.25
CA ILE A 225 32.15 -29.81 -10.10
C ILE A 225 31.96 -28.76 -8.99
N PRO A 226 30.74 -28.62 -8.41
CA PRO A 226 30.50 -27.79 -7.24
C PRO A 226 31.44 -28.09 -6.07
N ILE A 227 32.08 -27.06 -5.53
CA ILE A 227 32.96 -27.19 -4.36
C ILE A 227 32.16 -27.05 -3.06
N SER A 228 32.57 -27.78 -2.02
CA SER A 228 31.99 -27.73 -0.68
C SER A 228 33.00 -27.28 0.35
N ASP A 229 32.52 -26.70 1.45
CA ASP A 229 33.33 -26.34 2.61
C ASP A 229 33.63 -27.56 3.50
N ALA A 230 34.39 -27.32 4.58
CA ALA A 230 34.73 -28.37 5.55
C ALA A 230 33.51 -28.94 6.30
N ASN A 231 32.34 -28.30 6.20
CA ASN A 231 31.07 -28.70 6.80
C ASN A 231 30.12 -29.38 5.78
N MET A 232 30.60 -29.71 4.58
CA MET A 232 29.82 -30.31 3.49
C MET A 232 28.70 -29.42 2.92
N ASN A 233 28.76 -28.11 3.15
CA ASN A 233 27.87 -27.15 2.49
C ASN A 233 28.49 -26.68 1.17
N MET A 234 27.68 -26.45 0.15
CA MET A 234 28.17 -25.86 -1.10
C MET A 234 28.65 -24.42 -0.87
N ILE A 235 29.80 -24.07 -1.43
CA ILE A 235 30.31 -22.70 -1.36
C ILE A 235 29.61 -21.88 -2.44
N GLU A 236 28.96 -20.78 -2.05
CA GLU A 236 28.25 -19.91 -2.98
C GLU A 236 29.11 -18.72 -3.46
N GLY A 237 29.00 -18.42 -4.76
CA GLY A 237 29.65 -17.26 -5.39
C GLY A 237 28.69 -16.11 -5.68
N THR A 238 29.21 -15.06 -6.32
CA THR A 238 28.40 -13.97 -6.88
C THR A 238 27.74 -14.39 -8.20
N SER A 239 26.51 -13.93 -8.43
CA SER A 239 25.77 -14.23 -9.67
C SER A 239 26.39 -13.56 -10.88
N ILE A 240 26.98 -14.36 -11.78
CA ILE A 240 27.47 -13.88 -13.08
C ILE A 240 26.29 -13.46 -13.97
N THR A 241 25.15 -14.17 -13.89
CA THR A 241 23.93 -13.85 -14.65
C THR A 241 23.40 -12.46 -14.28
N ASP A 242 23.24 -12.16 -12.99
CA ASP A 242 22.76 -10.84 -12.56
C ASP A 242 23.79 -9.75 -12.87
N ALA A 243 25.09 -10.03 -12.72
CA ALA A 243 26.15 -9.09 -13.09
C ALA A 243 26.13 -8.74 -14.58
N ARG A 244 26.00 -9.74 -15.46
CA ARG A 244 25.87 -9.54 -16.90
C ARG A 244 24.59 -8.80 -17.26
N TRP A 245 23.47 -9.13 -16.62
CA TRP A 245 22.19 -8.46 -16.86
C TRP A 245 22.23 -6.96 -16.54
N ARG A 246 22.86 -6.59 -15.42
CA ARG A 246 23.04 -5.18 -15.03
C ARG A 246 23.93 -4.41 -16.00
N ALA A 247 24.96 -5.06 -16.55
CA ALA A 247 25.90 -4.45 -17.49
C ALA A 247 25.44 -4.55 -18.96
N ALA A 248 24.36 -5.30 -19.25
CA ALA A 248 23.94 -5.58 -20.62
C ALA A 248 23.50 -4.30 -21.34
N ASN A 249 23.79 -4.19 -22.63
CA ASN A 249 23.18 -3.16 -23.47
C ASN A 249 21.80 -3.66 -23.94
N THR A 250 20.75 -3.17 -23.30
CA THR A 250 19.36 -3.57 -23.60
C THR A 250 18.95 -3.31 -25.05
N ARG A 251 19.63 -2.42 -25.77
CA ARG A 251 19.39 -2.17 -27.21
C ARG A 251 19.65 -3.39 -28.09
N LEU A 252 20.54 -4.29 -27.66
CA LEU A 252 20.80 -5.57 -28.34
C LEU A 252 19.57 -6.49 -28.31
N ILE A 253 18.70 -6.33 -27.31
CA ILE A 253 17.49 -7.13 -27.11
C ILE A 253 16.28 -6.46 -27.79
N THR A 254 16.14 -5.14 -27.59
CA THR A 254 14.96 -4.38 -28.06
C THR A 254 15.04 -3.98 -29.53
N GLY A 255 16.24 -4.01 -30.11
CA GLY A 255 16.52 -3.41 -31.40
C GLY A 255 16.33 -1.88 -31.42
N ASN A 256 16.25 -1.22 -30.25
CA ASN A 256 16.06 0.22 -30.12
C ASN A 256 17.37 0.99 -30.41
N TRP A 257 17.71 1.07 -31.69
CA TRP A 257 18.85 1.80 -32.20
C TRP A 257 18.42 3.20 -32.62
N TRP A 258 18.96 4.23 -31.94
CA TRP A 258 18.69 5.61 -32.33
C TRP A 258 19.43 5.94 -33.63
N ILE A 259 18.79 6.77 -34.46
CA ILE A 259 19.28 7.27 -35.75
C ILE A 259 20.71 7.83 -35.65
N ASN A 260 21.07 8.47 -34.54
CA ASN A 260 22.42 9.03 -34.35
C ASN A 260 23.54 7.97 -34.17
N PHE A 261 23.22 6.74 -33.75
CA PHE A 261 24.20 5.65 -33.68
C PHE A 261 24.43 4.98 -35.04
N ALA A 262 23.50 5.12 -35.99
CA ALA A 262 23.75 4.67 -37.35
C ALA A 262 24.93 5.45 -37.98
N TYR A 263 25.10 6.73 -37.64
CA TYR A 263 26.26 7.51 -38.08
C TYR A 263 27.59 7.12 -37.41
N ASN A 264 27.57 6.21 -36.42
CA ASN A 264 28.76 5.65 -35.78
C ASN A 264 28.97 4.18 -36.20
N THR A 265 28.73 3.88 -37.48
CA THR A 265 28.98 2.53 -38.03
C THR A 265 30.08 2.61 -39.07
N ASP A 266 30.92 1.60 -39.16
CA ASP A 266 32.00 1.53 -40.16
C ASP A 266 31.49 1.25 -41.59
N PHE A 267 30.18 1.04 -41.75
CA PHE A 267 29.54 0.66 -43.01
C PHE A 267 28.60 1.74 -43.54
N TRP A 268 29.06 2.46 -44.56
CA TRP A 268 28.35 3.53 -45.24
C TRP A 268 28.04 3.12 -46.68
N PHE A 269 26.84 3.43 -47.15
CA PHE A 269 26.43 3.21 -48.55
C PHE A 269 25.72 4.46 -49.06
N ASP A 270 26.24 5.06 -50.13
CA ASP A 270 25.68 6.25 -50.79
C ASP A 270 25.43 7.46 -49.85
N GLY A 271 26.41 7.75 -48.98
CA GLY A 271 26.35 8.91 -48.07
C GLY A 271 25.42 8.74 -46.85
N TYR A 272 24.74 7.60 -46.74
CA TYR A 272 23.94 7.24 -45.57
C TYR A 272 24.55 6.04 -44.83
N PRO A 273 24.37 5.95 -43.51
CA PRO A 273 24.67 4.72 -42.80
C PRO A 273 23.92 3.53 -43.40
N TYR A 274 24.56 2.37 -43.55
CA TYR A 274 23.88 1.18 -44.10
C TYR A 274 22.63 0.78 -43.28
N LEU A 275 22.63 1.08 -41.99
CA LEU A 275 21.47 0.92 -41.09
C LEU A 275 20.28 1.83 -41.46
N TRP A 276 20.49 3.01 -42.06
CA TRP A 276 19.40 3.88 -42.52
C TRP A 276 18.58 3.25 -43.65
N LEU A 277 19.26 2.61 -44.60
CA LEU A 277 18.63 2.01 -45.78
C LEU A 277 17.85 0.73 -45.47
N THR A 278 18.20 0.02 -44.39
CA THR A 278 17.67 -1.32 -44.07
C THR A 278 16.68 -1.34 -42.91
N GLN A 279 16.51 -0.24 -42.16
CA GLN A 279 15.69 -0.24 -40.94
C GLN A 279 14.40 0.59 -41.01
N LEU A 280 14.27 1.50 -41.98
CA LEU A 280 13.04 2.28 -42.20
C LEU A 280 12.00 1.41 -42.91
N GLY A 281 10.99 0.96 -42.15
CA GLY A 281 9.83 0.23 -42.69
C GLY A 281 10.07 -1.24 -43.08
N GLN A 282 11.25 -1.80 -42.74
CA GLN A 282 11.63 -3.18 -43.14
C GLN A 282 11.93 -4.11 -41.95
N ARG A 283 11.52 -3.73 -40.73
CA ARG A 283 11.72 -4.53 -39.50
C ARG A 283 10.67 -5.63 -39.38
N TYR A 284 10.73 -6.60 -40.29
CA TYR A 284 9.89 -7.79 -40.28
C TYR A 284 10.46 -8.83 -39.31
N GLY A 285 9.59 -9.54 -38.57
CA GLY A 285 10.00 -10.61 -37.66
C GLY A 285 10.51 -10.18 -36.28
N LEU A 286 10.29 -8.92 -35.89
CA LEU A 286 10.49 -8.49 -34.50
C LEU A 286 9.49 -9.20 -33.59
N GLU A 287 10.00 -9.72 -32.46
CA GLU A 287 9.16 -10.26 -31.39
C GLU A 287 8.58 -9.08 -30.59
N PRO A 288 7.25 -8.86 -30.59
CA PRO A 288 6.64 -7.74 -29.88
C PRO A 288 6.90 -7.77 -28.37
N GLN A 289 7.10 -8.97 -27.79
CA GLN A 289 7.37 -9.13 -26.36
C GLN A 289 8.69 -8.47 -25.90
N THR A 290 9.71 -8.42 -26.76
CA THR A 290 11.03 -7.86 -26.42
C THR A 290 11.29 -6.49 -27.05
N SER A 291 10.49 -6.11 -28.06
CA SER A 291 10.63 -4.88 -28.84
C SER A 291 10.01 -3.67 -28.12
N GLN A 292 10.56 -3.31 -26.96
CA GLN A 292 10.05 -2.25 -26.08
C GLN A 292 11.21 -1.45 -25.46
N MET A 293 11.03 -0.18 -25.10
CA MET A 293 12.11 0.66 -24.52
C MET A 293 11.97 0.95 -23.02
N ASN A 294 10.90 0.44 -22.42
CA ASN A 294 10.53 0.61 -21.02
C ASN A 294 11.37 -0.23 -20.04
N GLY A 295 12.12 -1.22 -20.52
CA GLY A 295 12.99 -2.06 -19.70
C GLY A 295 12.26 -3.24 -19.07
N TRP A 296 12.99 -3.98 -18.23
CA TRP A 296 12.51 -5.18 -17.59
C TRP A 296 12.90 -5.25 -16.12
N PHE A 297 12.17 -6.08 -15.36
CA PHE A 297 12.49 -6.42 -13.99
C PHE A 297 12.51 -7.93 -13.78
N ASN A 298 13.23 -8.36 -12.76
CA ASN A 298 13.29 -9.75 -12.32
C ASN A 298 13.24 -9.80 -10.78
N LEU A 299 12.58 -10.82 -10.23
CA LEU A 299 12.45 -11.01 -8.80
C LEU A 299 13.55 -11.96 -8.31
N ASP A 300 14.37 -11.48 -7.37
CA ASP A 300 15.29 -12.31 -6.61
C ASP A 300 14.61 -12.71 -5.30
N GLU A 301 13.93 -13.87 -5.34
CA GLU A 301 13.21 -14.43 -4.19
C GLU A 301 14.16 -14.79 -3.03
N ARG A 302 15.45 -15.04 -3.29
CA ARG A 302 16.44 -15.36 -2.24
C ARG A 302 16.75 -14.13 -1.39
N GLU A 303 16.98 -13.00 -2.04
CA GLU A 303 17.34 -11.75 -1.35
C GLU A 303 16.14 -10.87 -1.04
N GLY A 304 14.94 -11.22 -1.53
CA GLY A 304 13.75 -10.41 -1.42
C GLY A 304 13.91 -9.07 -2.14
N LYS A 305 14.49 -9.07 -3.35
CA LYS A 305 14.80 -7.86 -4.11
C LYS A 305 14.24 -7.91 -5.52
N ILE A 306 13.94 -6.75 -6.08
CA ILE A 306 13.67 -6.57 -7.51
C ILE A 306 14.95 -6.10 -8.18
N ALA A 307 15.39 -6.81 -9.23
CA ALA A 307 16.50 -6.40 -10.09
C ALA A 307 15.97 -5.80 -11.40
N PHE A 308 16.57 -4.72 -11.86
CA PHE A 308 16.14 -3.98 -13.06
C PHE A 308 17.14 -4.15 -14.21
N SER A 309 16.66 -4.00 -15.45
CA SER A 309 17.51 -3.90 -16.63
C SER A 309 18.31 -2.59 -16.64
N SER A 310 19.46 -2.61 -17.32
CA SER A 310 20.44 -1.51 -17.31
C SER A 310 19.88 -0.12 -17.71
N ASN A 311 18.89 -0.06 -18.60
CA ASN A 311 18.28 1.20 -19.05
C ASN A 311 17.46 1.93 -17.99
N LEU A 312 17.18 1.28 -16.85
CA LEU A 312 16.40 1.83 -15.74
C LEU A 312 17.28 2.29 -14.55
N ILE A 313 18.57 1.95 -14.54
CA ILE A 313 19.49 2.15 -13.40
C ILE A 313 19.85 3.64 -13.17
N ASP A 314 19.55 4.52 -14.14
CA ASP A 314 19.88 5.94 -14.11
C ASP A 314 18.92 6.78 -13.24
N GLY A 315 18.69 6.36 -12.00
CA GLY A 315 17.90 7.11 -11.01
C GLY A 315 16.41 7.26 -11.36
N ARG A 316 15.86 6.37 -12.20
CA ARG A 316 14.44 6.46 -12.58
C ARG A 316 13.51 6.21 -11.39
N ILE A 317 12.44 6.99 -11.34
CA ILE A 317 11.34 6.79 -10.41
C ILE A 317 10.45 5.67 -10.95
N ILE A 318 10.14 4.71 -10.11
CA ILE A 318 9.22 3.63 -10.39
C ILE A 318 8.05 3.63 -9.42
N ILE A 319 6.96 3.05 -9.88
CA ILE A 319 5.79 2.70 -9.09
C ILE A 319 5.70 1.18 -9.08
N LEU A 320 5.84 0.61 -7.89
CA LEU A 320 5.61 -0.80 -7.61
C LEU A 320 4.18 -0.97 -7.09
N ASP A 321 3.34 -1.60 -7.91
CA ASP A 321 2.01 -2.04 -7.53
C ASP A 321 2.11 -3.52 -7.09
N TYR A 322 1.78 -3.82 -5.83
CA TYR A 322 1.93 -5.16 -5.26
C TYR A 322 0.76 -5.55 -4.34
N ILE A 323 0.48 -6.85 -4.25
CA ILE A 323 -0.45 -7.45 -3.31
C ILE A 323 0.23 -7.52 -1.94
N SER A 324 -0.34 -6.82 -0.97
CA SER A 324 0.01 -6.92 0.44
C SER A 324 -0.74 -8.05 1.12
N ASP A 325 -0.12 -8.71 2.11
CA ASP A 325 -0.75 -9.71 2.96
C ASP A 325 -1.92 -9.16 3.81
N GLY A 326 -2.03 -7.83 3.90
CA GLY A 326 -3.11 -7.12 4.58
C GLY A 326 -3.08 -7.25 6.11
N LEU A 327 -1.99 -7.77 6.69
CA LEU A 327 -1.83 -7.95 8.14
C LEU A 327 -0.76 -7.04 8.75
N ALA A 328 -0.07 -6.24 7.94
CA ALA A 328 0.93 -5.31 8.44
C ALA A 328 0.31 -4.25 9.37
N TYR A 329 0.81 -4.20 10.61
CA TYR A 329 0.39 -3.37 11.75
C TYR A 329 -0.99 -3.75 12.33
N ASP A 330 -0.96 -4.59 13.38
CA ASP A 330 -2.10 -5.33 13.98
C ASP A 330 -3.24 -4.45 14.54
N GLN A 331 -3.07 -3.12 14.60
CA GLN A 331 -4.07 -2.18 15.12
C GLN A 331 -4.86 -1.41 14.04
N ASP A 332 -4.42 -1.42 12.78
CA ASP A 332 -5.02 -0.63 11.68
C ASP A 332 -5.58 -1.48 10.53
N ILE A 333 -6.03 -2.68 10.85
CA ILE A 333 -6.64 -3.55 9.86
C ILE A 333 -8.01 -3.00 9.45
N LYS A 334 -8.04 -2.31 8.31
CA LYS A 334 -9.21 -1.63 7.72
C LYS A 334 -9.88 -2.50 6.65
N ILE A 335 -11.13 -2.87 6.89
CA ILE A 335 -11.97 -3.63 5.95
C ILE A 335 -12.91 -2.67 5.22
N PRO A 336 -12.99 -2.66 3.88
CA PRO A 336 -14.00 -1.88 3.18
C PRO A 336 -15.41 -2.33 3.57
N LYS A 337 -16.30 -1.39 3.87
CA LYS A 337 -17.71 -1.69 4.22
C LYS A 337 -18.44 -2.53 3.15
N LEU A 338 -18.04 -2.41 1.88
CA LEU A 338 -18.57 -3.21 0.77
C LEU A 338 -18.28 -4.71 0.89
N ALA A 339 -17.25 -5.10 1.65
CA ALA A 339 -16.80 -6.47 1.85
C ALA A 339 -17.25 -7.07 3.19
N GLU A 340 -17.81 -6.26 4.11
CA GLU A 340 -18.17 -6.67 5.48
C GLU A 340 -19.04 -7.94 5.52
N ASP A 341 -20.13 -7.95 4.75
CA ASP A 341 -21.07 -9.08 4.64
C ASP A 341 -20.39 -10.37 4.13
N ALA A 342 -19.41 -10.22 3.23
CA ALA A 342 -18.67 -11.37 2.71
C ALA A 342 -17.67 -11.94 3.74
N ILE A 343 -17.09 -11.09 4.58
CA ILE A 343 -16.25 -11.52 5.71
C ILE A 343 -17.09 -12.25 6.76
N TYR A 344 -18.28 -11.74 7.10
CA TYR A 344 -19.20 -12.46 7.99
C TYR A 344 -19.53 -13.85 7.44
N ALA A 345 -19.93 -13.95 6.17
CA ALA A 345 -20.25 -15.25 5.55
C ALA A 345 -19.06 -16.23 5.57
N TRP A 346 -17.82 -15.73 5.41
CA TRP A 346 -16.61 -16.53 5.57
C TRP A 346 -16.42 -17.05 6.99
N ILE A 347 -16.52 -16.18 8.01
CA ILE A 347 -16.35 -16.55 9.41
C ILE A 347 -17.40 -17.61 9.80
N ILE A 348 -18.68 -17.43 9.41
CA ILE A 348 -19.75 -18.41 9.69
C ILE A 348 -19.42 -19.76 9.08
N HIS A 349 -19.04 -19.79 7.80
CA HIS A 349 -18.69 -21.03 7.12
C HIS A 349 -17.48 -21.71 7.79
N ALA A 350 -16.42 -20.95 8.11
CA ALA A 350 -15.20 -21.49 8.69
C ALA A 350 -15.45 -22.15 10.06
N ILE A 351 -16.20 -21.48 10.94
CA ILE A 351 -16.56 -22.01 12.27
C ILE A 351 -17.49 -23.22 12.15
N MET A 352 -18.46 -23.19 11.24
CA MET A 352 -19.41 -24.29 11.09
C MET A 352 -18.78 -25.53 10.44
N ALA A 353 -17.80 -25.33 9.55
CA ALA A 353 -17.06 -26.42 8.91
C ALA A 353 -16.04 -27.08 9.85
N SER A 354 -15.46 -26.33 10.80
CA SER A 354 -14.54 -26.89 11.81
C SER A 354 -15.27 -27.59 12.96
N ARG A 355 -16.55 -27.28 13.17
CA ARG A 355 -17.34 -27.80 14.28
C ARG A 355 -17.84 -29.22 14.03
N MET A 356 -17.62 -30.10 15.01
CA MET A 356 -18.13 -31.47 15.00
C MET A 356 -19.67 -31.52 15.12
N GLY A 357 -20.29 -32.52 14.50
CA GLY A 357 -21.72 -32.79 14.63
C GLY A 357 -22.63 -31.84 13.83
N GLN A 358 -22.07 -31.05 12.92
CA GLN A 358 -22.86 -30.19 12.03
C GLN A 358 -23.37 -30.97 10.81
N PRO A 359 -24.65 -30.83 10.42
CA PRO A 359 -25.13 -31.49 9.22
C PRO A 359 -24.48 -30.93 7.95
N GLU A 360 -24.04 -31.82 7.06
CA GLU A 360 -23.33 -31.44 5.82
C GLU A 360 -24.13 -30.47 4.94
N TYR A 361 -25.46 -30.59 4.91
CA TYR A 361 -26.30 -29.69 4.12
C TYR A 361 -26.24 -28.23 4.61
N VAL A 362 -26.01 -28.00 5.91
CA VAL A 362 -25.83 -26.65 6.48
C VAL A 362 -24.48 -26.10 6.04
N VAL A 363 -23.42 -26.90 6.15
CA VAL A 363 -22.07 -26.52 5.73
C VAL A 363 -22.03 -26.21 4.23
N ALA A 364 -22.64 -27.07 3.40
CA ALA A 364 -22.73 -26.88 1.95
C ALA A 364 -23.53 -25.62 1.56
N ARG A 365 -24.61 -25.30 2.29
CA ARG A 365 -25.36 -24.05 2.09
C ARG A 365 -24.50 -22.83 2.39
N LEU A 366 -23.81 -22.83 3.53
CA LEU A 366 -22.91 -21.75 3.93
C LEU A 366 -21.74 -21.58 2.96
N LYS A 367 -21.22 -22.67 2.40
CA LYS A 367 -20.17 -22.64 1.38
C LYS A 367 -20.65 -21.90 0.13
N LYS A 368 -21.87 -22.20 -0.35
CA LYS A 368 -22.49 -21.51 -1.50
C LYS A 368 -22.74 -20.03 -1.20
N GLU A 369 -23.26 -19.72 -0.01
CA GLU A 369 -23.52 -18.35 0.43
C GLU A 369 -22.22 -17.52 0.48
N ARG A 370 -21.17 -18.05 1.13
CA ARG A 370 -19.84 -17.45 1.17
C ARG A 370 -19.34 -17.13 -0.24
N SER A 371 -19.35 -18.11 -1.15
CA SER A 371 -18.87 -17.89 -2.52
C SER A 371 -19.66 -16.81 -3.26
N ALA A 372 -20.98 -16.76 -3.09
CA ALA A 372 -21.83 -15.74 -3.69
C ALA A 372 -21.54 -14.34 -3.13
N LYS A 373 -21.42 -14.20 -1.81
CA LYS A 373 -21.11 -12.93 -1.14
C LYS A 373 -19.71 -12.43 -1.50
N LEU A 374 -18.72 -13.33 -1.58
CA LEU A 374 -17.37 -13.01 -2.02
C LEU A 374 -17.35 -12.47 -3.46
N ARG A 375 -18.06 -13.13 -4.38
CA ARG A 375 -18.18 -12.65 -5.77
C ARG A 375 -18.84 -11.27 -5.85
N ASN A 376 -19.89 -11.04 -5.05
CA ASN A 376 -20.55 -9.74 -4.99
C ASN A 376 -19.64 -8.64 -4.42
N ALA A 377 -18.87 -8.95 -3.37
CA ALA A 377 -17.87 -8.03 -2.82
C ALA A 377 -16.81 -7.68 -3.88
N LYS A 378 -16.30 -8.67 -4.63
CA LYS A 378 -15.34 -8.47 -5.72
C LYS A 378 -15.87 -7.49 -6.79
N ILE A 379 -17.11 -7.66 -7.23
CA ILE A 379 -17.74 -6.77 -8.23
C ILE A 379 -17.91 -5.35 -7.67
N ARG A 380 -18.31 -5.23 -6.40
CA ARG A 380 -18.47 -3.91 -5.75
C ARG A 380 -17.14 -3.19 -5.59
N LEU A 381 -16.07 -3.92 -5.28
CA LEU A 381 -14.72 -3.38 -5.06
C LEU A 381 -13.98 -3.07 -6.36
N SER A 382 -14.24 -3.81 -7.44
CA SER A 382 -13.54 -3.64 -8.71
C SER A 382 -13.80 -2.28 -9.39
N ASN A 383 -14.78 -1.50 -8.91
CA ASN A 383 -15.12 -0.14 -9.39
C ASN A 383 -15.13 -0.03 -10.93
N ILE A 384 -15.71 -1.03 -11.60
CA ILE A 384 -15.73 -1.08 -13.06
C ILE A 384 -16.69 -0.01 -13.56
N LYS A 385 -16.13 1.06 -14.15
CA LYS A 385 -16.90 2.14 -14.76
C LYS A 385 -17.11 1.85 -16.23
N LEU A 386 -18.34 1.49 -16.59
CA LEU A 386 -18.71 1.14 -17.96
C LEU A 386 -18.34 2.25 -18.97
N ASN A 387 -18.49 3.52 -18.58
CA ASN A 387 -18.16 4.66 -19.43
C ASN A 387 -16.68 4.72 -19.83
N GLU A 388 -15.77 4.40 -18.91
CA GLU A 388 -14.31 4.36 -19.18
C GLU A 388 -13.98 3.22 -20.17
N ILE A 389 -14.61 2.05 -20.00
CA ILE A 389 -14.46 0.91 -20.92
C ILE A 389 -14.95 1.28 -22.32
N VAL A 390 -16.14 1.91 -22.43
CA VAL A 390 -16.70 2.31 -23.73
C VAL A 390 -15.78 3.30 -24.44
N GLN A 391 -15.16 4.23 -23.71
CA GLN A 391 -14.20 5.18 -24.29
C GLN A 391 -12.97 4.48 -24.88
N VAL A 392 -12.39 3.53 -24.15
CA VAL A 392 -11.24 2.74 -24.65
C VAL A 392 -11.65 1.90 -25.86
N MET A 393 -12.81 1.25 -25.81
CA MET A 393 -13.31 0.40 -26.89
C MET A 393 -13.66 1.19 -28.16
N ARG A 394 -14.09 2.46 -28.05
CA ARG A 394 -14.28 3.36 -29.20
C ARG A 394 -13.00 3.60 -29.99
N ASN A 395 -11.83 3.54 -29.35
CA ASN A 395 -10.55 3.67 -30.06
C ASN A 395 -10.13 2.39 -30.77
N LYS A 396 -10.71 1.22 -30.47
CA LYS A 396 -10.40 -0.03 -31.21
C LYS A 396 -10.83 0.00 -32.68
N SER A 397 -11.84 0.81 -33.03
CA SER A 397 -12.27 0.94 -34.44
C SER A 397 -11.36 1.84 -35.27
N LYS A 398 -10.38 2.54 -34.67
CA LYS A 398 -9.32 3.21 -35.41
C LYS A 398 -8.29 2.17 -35.81
N TRP A 399 -8.39 1.71 -37.05
CA TRP A 399 -7.36 0.90 -37.67
C TRP A 399 -6.12 1.77 -37.87
N ILE A 400 -5.12 1.62 -37.00
CA ILE A 400 -3.78 2.14 -37.30
C ILE A 400 -3.22 1.17 -38.34
N LYS A 401 -3.17 1.62 -39.60
CA LYS A 401 -2.46 0.87 -40.65
C LYS A 401 -0.97 0.91 -40.28
N HIS A 402 -0.43 -0.24 -39.93
CA HIS A 402 1.01 -0.46 -39.75
C HIS A 402 1.69 -0.70 -41.08
#